data_AF-A0A2H3BE06-F1
#
_entry.id   AF-A0A2H3BE06-F1
#
_cell.length_a   1.000
_cell.length_b   1.000
_cell.length_c   1.000
_cell.angle_alpha   90.00
_cell.angle_beta   90.00
_cell.angle_gamma   90.00
#
_symmetry.space_group_name_H-M   'P 1'
#
loop_
_entity.id
_entity.type
_entity.pdbx_description
1 polymer ?
#
loop_
_entity_poly.entity_id
_entity_poly.type
_entity_poly.pdbx_seq_one_letter_code
_entity_poly.pdbx_strand_id
1 'polypeptide(L)'
;MATVEETKSQTGSESSIEQKRDTTQTPESKPEPEVAGVARIEALYKVFGGKGAPLWILYLSIALIAYVYSLDSNTTSSFLPFATSAFDSHSSIGTIEVAADIIAAVGKPFIAKIADITSRPRAYVFSLCFYILGYIVIASSSTVGAVCAGEVLYTIGRTGLDLVTDIIVADLSPLKWRGFATALPSSPYIINAFISAEITNGFLPGKWRWGYGIFIIMLPVVMAPALTVLFWAEIKSKRDGTVSIASSAWERRNEGSGEKVTWYTVVRDFGVHVDIMGLIILGTAWALLFLPFTLYADAKGGWKNPSMIAMIVVGGILLFAFAAYEKWFARYPLMPARVLNRTFVGAVTVDVLYMLSGNMRSLYYSSWTWVIKDWTTREWTYFNKTMTVGLCVFGIVGGLIQRYTHRYKALQFTGLCIRIIGMGLTFYARGDNATDVALVWTQLLIAIGGAFSVVGSRVASQASVPHADLAQVISLISLWTSLGGSVGYAIAAAVWTGKMPGYLHKHLPYKADAEIAKIFGSIKSARNLGATDKTNVIYAYNDTVYLLYLPALILSFLPLIVLIFMRNFYLGDNQNAVQNIGIDGRTLDNNQADEKKEEDAEKAPAK
;
A
#
# COMPACT_ATOMS: atom_id res chain seq x y z
N MET A 1 22.93 -29.53 70.71
CA MET A 1 24.37 -29.78 70.46
C MET A 1 24.83 -28.82 69.38
N ALA A 2 25.92 -28.10 69.60
CA ALA A 2 26.52 -27.20 68.61
C ALA A 2 28.00 -26.91 68.97
N THR A 3 28.92 -27.18 68.04
CA THR A 3 30.34 -26.76 67.98
C THR A 3 30.86 -27.16 66.57
N VAL A 4 31.38 -26.24 65.73
CA VAL A 4 32.78 -25.72 65.63
C VAL A 4 33.71 -26.76 64.94
N GLU A 5 34.17 -26.55 63.69
CA GLU A 5 35.37 -25.78 63.22
C GLU A 5 36.70 -26.33 63.78
N GLU A 6 37.87 -26.43 63.11
CA GLU A 6 38.48 -25.97 61.82
C GLU A 6 39.56 -27.07 61.46
N THR A 7 40.43 -27.12 60.43
CA THR A 7 40.93 -26.19 59.40
C THR A 7 41.36 -26.91 58.08
N LYS A 8 42.32 -26.34 57.34
CA LYS A 8 42.69 -26.51 55.92
C LYS A 8 43.93 -27.39 55.63
N SER A 9 43.94 -27.98 54.42
CA SER A 9 45.01 -27.94 53.38
C SER A 9 46.43 -28.52 53.62
N GLN A 10 46.88 -29.43 52.73
CA GLN A 10 48.08 -29.17 51.88
C GLN A 10 48.23 -30.08 50.62
N THR A 11 48.62 -29.45 49.50
CA THR A 11 49.45 -29.90 48.34
C THR A 11 49.55 -31.37 47.88
N GLY A 12 49.17 -31.64 46.61
CA GLY A 12 50.13 -31.61 45.47
C GLY A 12 50.68 -32.93 44.85
N SER A 13 50.68 -33.00 43.51
CA SER A 13 51.45 -33.91 42.60
C SER A 13 51.12 -35.43 42.62
N GLU A 14 51.35 -36.23 41.57
CA GLU A 14 51.39 -36.01 40.10
C GLU A 14 51.21 -37.35 39.35
N SER A 15 50.52 -37.35 38.20
CA SER A 15 50.43 -38.48 37.23
C SER A 15 49.73 -39.76 37.76
N SER A 16 49.31 -40.74 36.95
CA SER A 16 49.12 -40.84 35.49
C SER A 16 48.13 -41.98 35.17
N ILE A 17 47.44 -41.91 34.02
CA ILE A 17 47.08 -43.02 33.11
C ILE A 17 46.20 -42.44 31.98
N GLU A 18 46.45 -42.85 30.73
CA GLU A 18 45.68 -42.42 29.56
C GLU A 18 44.32 -43.14 29.45
N GLN A 19 43.29 -42.44 28.97
CA GLN A 19 42.24 -43.05 28.15
C GLN A 19 42.06 -42.30 26.85
N LYS A 20 42.46 -42.95 25.76
CA LYS A 20 42.44 -42.43 24.39
C LYS A 20 41.26 -43.03 23.63
N ARG A 21 40.20 -42.25 23.42
CA ARG A 21 39.08 -42.62 22.52
C ARG A 21 38.62 -41.44 21.67
N ASP A 22 38.65 -41.69 20.37
CA ASP A 22 37.89 -41.06 19.29
C ASP A 22 37.67 -39.55 19.34
N THR A 23 38.65 -38.83 18.79
CA THR A 23 38.44 -37.52 18.16
C THR A 23 37.53 -37.65 16.94
N THR A 24 36.24 -37.90 17.15
CA THR A 24 35.22 -37.61 16.14
C THR A 24 35.15 -36.10 16.00
N GLN A 25 35.83 -35.54 15.00
CA GLN A 25 35.68 -34.13 14.66
C GLN A 25 34.24 -33.90 14.21
N THR A 26 33.41 -33.32 15.07
CA THR A 26 32.21 -32.63 14.63
C THR A 26 32.64 -31.60 13.59
N PRO A 27 32.07 -31.59 12.37
CA PRO A 27 32.34 -30.53 11.42
C PRO A 27 32.00 -29.19 12.08
N GLU A 28 32.83 -28.16 11.87
CA GLU A 28 32.52 -26.83 12.36
C GLU A 28 31.12 -26.43 11.87
N SER A 29 30.18 -26.33 12.81
CA SER A 29 28.85 -25.85 12.53
C SER A 29 29.00 -24.41 12.05
N LYS A 30 28.83 -24.19 10.73
CA LYS A 30 28.75 -22.86 10.15
C LYS A 30 27.86 -22.01 11.05
N PRO A 31 28.28 -20.80 11.46
CA PRO A 31 27.47 -19.99 12.36
C PRO A 31 26.06 -19.86 11.77
N GLU A 32 25.05 -20.21 12.58
CA GLU A 32 23.66 -20.08 12.16
C GLU A 32 23.41 -18.62 11.73
N PRO A 33 22.62 -18.40 10.68
CA PRO A 33 22.49 -17.07 10.08
C PRO A 33 21.92 -16.06 11.08
N GLU A 34 22.83 -15.27 11.65
CA GLU A 34 22.59 -14.27 12.71
C GLU A 34 21.35 -13.45 12.37
N VAL A 35 20.30 -13.58 13.20
CA VAL A 35 18.94 -13.40 12.67
C VAL A 35 18.71 -11.99 12.18
N ALA A 36 18.25 -11.90 10.94
CA ALA A 36 18.34 -10.72 10.11
C ALA A 36 17.69 -9.45 10.69
N GLY A 37 16.80 -9.54 11.69
CA GLY A 37 16.24 -8.38 12.39
C GLY A 37 17.24 -7.68 13.31
N VAL A 38 17.91 -8.43 14.20
CA VAL A 38 18.87 -7.84 15.15
C VAL A 38 20.23 -7.60 14.54
N ALA A 39 20.69 -8.44 13.61
CA ALA A 39 21.85 -8.11 12.78
C ALA A 39 21.66 -6.75 12.05
N ARG A 40 20.43 -6.42 11.64
CA ARG A 40 20.08 -5.08 11.13
C ARG A 40 20.13 -4.01 12.23
N ILE A 41 19.36 -4.13 13.32
CA ILE A 41 19.31 -3.07 14.37
C ILE A 41 20.68 -2.84 15.05
N GLU A 42 21.46 -3.89 15.29
CA GLU A 42 22.83 -3.73 15.76
C GLU A 42 23.74 -3.08 14.71
N ALA A 43 23.60 -3.40 13.42
CA ALA A 43 24.33 -2.67 12.38
C ALA A 43 23.96 -1.18 12.33
N LEU A 44 22.70 -0.82 12.60
CA LEU A 44 22.31 0.59 12.78
C LEU A 44 23.14 1.24 13.90
N TYR A 45 23.13 0.64 15.09
CA TYR A 45 23.81 1.22 16.25
C TYR A 45 25.35 1.11 16.20
N LYS A 46 25.90 0.16 15.43
CA LYS A 46 27.34 0.07 15.11
C LYS A 46 27.76 1.18 14.11
N VAL A 47 27.00 1.39 13.03
CA VAL A 47 27.31 2.41 12.01
C VAL A 47 27.05 3.84 12.52
N PHE A 48 25.92 4.10 13.18
CA PHE A 48 25.51 5.43 13.62
C PHE A 48 25.93 5.78 15.06
N GLY A 49 26.35 4.79 15.85
CA GLY A 49 26.60 4.92 17.28
C GLY A 49 25.30 4.90 18.09
N GLY A 50 25.29 4.13 19.20
CA GLY A 50 24.10 3.85 20.04
C GLY A 50 23.22 5.04 20.43
N LYS A 51 23.78 6.26 20.49
CA LYS A 51 23.09 7.52 20.82
C LYS A 51 23.57 8.70 19.94
N GLY A 52 24.15 8.42 18.78
CA GLY A 52 24.86 9.42 17.97
C GLY A 52 23.93 10.43 17.27
N ALA A 53 24.43 11.66 17.08
CA ALA A 53 23.75 12.69 16.28
C ALA A 53 23.30 12.21 14.88
N PRO A 54 24.08 11.45 14.08
CA PRO A 54 23.62 11.02 12.76
C PRO A 54 22.45 10.02 12.81
N LEU A 55 22.22 9.32 13.93
CA LEU A 55 21.04 8.49 14.14
C LEU A 55 19.77 9.37 14.21
N TRP A 56 19.83 10.47 14.96
CA TRP A 56 18.73 11.45 15.05
C TRP A 56 18.50 12.18 13.74
N ILE A 57 19.56 12.51 13.00
CA ILE A 57 19.45 13.10 11.66
C ILE A 57 18.78 12.11 10.68
N LEU A 58 19.07 10.80 10.77
CA LEU A 58 18.38 9.78 9.98
C LEU A 58 16.88 9.71 10.31
N TYR A 59 16.51 9.67 11.60
CA TYR A 59 15.09 9.65 11.99
C TYR A 59 14.35 10.93 11.57
N LEU A 60 14.96 12.10 11.77
CA LEU A 60 14.42 13.38 11.32
C LEU A 60 14.23 13.40 9.79
N SER A 61 15.20 12.85 9.05
CA SER A 61 15.14 12.74 7.60
C SER A 61 13.99 11.86 7.13
N ILE A 62 13.79 10.68 7.72
CA ILE A 62 12.69 9.78 7.37
C ILE A 62 11.33 10.42 7.70
N ALA A 63 11.23 11.11 8.83
CA ALA A 63 10.02 11.85 9.21
C ALA A 63 9.72 13.02 8.23
N LEU A 64 10.75 13.73 7.77
CA LEU A 64 10.64 14.82 6.78
C LEU A 64 10.15 14.30 5.41
N ILE A 65 10.63 13.13 4.98
CA ILE A 65 10.15 12.44 3.77
C ILE A 65 8.67 12.10 3.92
N ALA A 66 8.28 11.40 4.98
CA ALA A 66 6.89 11.00 5.22
C ALA A 66 5.95 12.22 5.30
N TYR A 67 6.41 13.31 5.92
CA TYR A 67 5.67 14.58 5.96
C TYR A 67 5.40 15.12 4.56
N VAL A 68 6.42 15.32 3.73
CA VAL A 68 6.22 15.95 2.40
C VAL A 68 5.49 15.03 1.44
N TYR A 69 5.70 13.72 1.54
CA TYR A 69 4.93 12.73 0.80
C TYR A 69 3.42 12.78 1.13
N SER A 70 3.07 12.85 2.42
CA SER A 70 1.66 13.02 2.83
C SER A 70 1.06 14.37 2.43
N LEU A 71 1.87 15.43 2.36
CA LEU A 71 1.44 16.75 1.89
C LEU A 71 1.09 16.72 0.40
N ASP A 72 1.93 16.08 -0.41
CA ASP A 72 1.65 15.84 -1.82
C ASP A 72 0.39 14.99 -2.01
N SER A 73 0.36 13.78 -1.43
CA SER A 73 -0.76 12.85 -1.59
C SER A 73 -2.11 13.46 -1.18
N ASN A 74 -2.14 14.27 -0.11
CA ASN A 74 -3.33 15.03 0.26
C ASN A 74 -3.66 16.18 -0.71
N THR A 75 -2.67 16.90 -1.24
CA THR A 75 -2.91 18.07 -2.10
C THR A 75 -3.26 17.65 -3.54
N THR A 76 -2.42 16.82 -4.14
CA THR A 76 -2.47 16.49 -5.57
C THR A 76 -3.71 15.68 -5.96
N SER A 77 -4.21 14.83 -5.05
CA SER A 77 -5.49 14.13 -5.21
C SER A 77 -6.72 15.07 -5.34
N SER A 78 -6.61 16.34 -4.94
CA SER A 78 -7.65 17.35 -5.18
C SER A 78 -7.58 17.97 -6.59
N PHE A 79 -6.45 17.87 -7.29
CA PHE A 79 -6.24 18.55 -8.57
C PHE A 79 -6.68 17.71 -9.78
N LEU A 80 -6.59 16.38 -9.73
CA LEU A 80 -6.92 15.50 -10.86
C LEU A 80 -8.33 15.72 -11.45
N PRO A 81 -9.41 15.92 -10.65
CA PRO A 81 -10.73 16.24 -11.18
C PRO A 81 -10.80 17.59 -11.92
N PHE A 82 -9.94 18.54 -11.55
CA PHE A 82 -9.88 19.88 -12.15
C PHE A 82 -8.95 19.93 -13.36
N ALA A 83 -7.94 19.06 -13.43
CA ALA A 83 -7.07 18.88 -14.58
C ALA A 83 -7.82 18.25 -15.76
N THR A 84 -8.52 17.12 -15.53
CA THR A 84 -9.35 16.46 -16.56
C THR A 84 -10.51 17.36 -17.04
N SER A 85 -11.19 18.04 -16.11
CA SER A 85 -12.24 19.02 -16.41
C SER A 85 -11.74 20.33 -17.05
N ALA A 86 -10.42 20.53 -17.17
CA ALA A 86 -9.83 21.65 -17.92
C ALA A 86 -9.52 21.30 -19.39
N PHE A 87 -9.79 20.05 -19.79
CA PHE A 87 -9.74 19.54 -21.17
C PHE A 87 -11.09 18.90 -21.57
N ASP A 88 -12.18 19.29 -20.91
CA ASP A 88 -13.56 18.78 -21.10
C ASP A 88 -13.68 17.23 -21.14
N SER A 89 -12.80 16.52 -20.42
CA SER A 89 -12.69 15.05 -20.45
C SER A 89 -12.76 14.45 -19.03
N HIS A 90 -13.75 14.87 -18.24
CA HIS A 90 -13.90 14.45 -16.84
C HIS A 90 -14.03 12.92 -16.65
N SER A 91 -14.62 12.20 -17.62
CA SER A 91 -14.71 10.74 -17.60
C SER A 91 -13.34 10.06 -17.49
N SER A 92 -12.30 10.63 -18.13
CA SER A 92 -10.97 10.05 -18.24
C SER A 92 -10.21 9.88 -16.91
N ILE A 93 -10.70 10.44 -15.79
CA ILE A 93 -10.19 10.11 -14.45
C ILE A 93 -10.23 8.58 -14.25
N GLY A 94 -11.29 7.92 -14.72
CA GLY A 94 -11.41 6.46 -14.68
C GLY A 94 -10.27 5.74 -15.41
N THR A 95 -9.93 6.17 -16.62
CA THR A 95 -8.79 5.62 -17.38
C THR A 95 -7.46 5.85 -16.66
N ILE A 96 -7.27 7.05 -16.08
CA ILE A 96 -6.05 7.45 -15.38
C ILE A 96 -5.86 6.62 -14.10
N GLU A 97 -6.88 6.52 -13.25
CA GLU A 97 -6.86 5.75 -12.00
C GLU A 97 -6.75 4.24 -12.26
N VAL A 98 -7.42 3.69 -13.29
CA VAL A 98 -7.25 2.29 -13.73
C VAL A 98 -5.81 2.01 -14.12
N ALA A 99 -5.20 2.86 -14.95
CA ALA A 99 -3.81 2.72 -15.39
C ALA A 99 -2.83 2.86 -14.21
N ALA A 100 -3.06 3.82 -13.32
CA ALA A 100 -2.25 4.05 -12.13
C ALA A 100 -2.28 2.82 -11.19
N ASP A 101 -3.45 2.26 -10.86
CA ASP A 101 -3.51 1.12 -9.93
C ASP A 101 -2.88 -0.16 -10.52
N ILE A 102 -2.94 -0.38 -11.86
CA ILE A 102 -2.23 -1.50 -12.53
C ILE A 102 -0.71 -1.31 -12.42
N ILE A 103 -0.23 -0.08 -12.67
CA ILE A 103 1.19 0.26 -12.57
C ILE A 103 1.67 0.19 -11.11
N ALA A 104 0.84 0.56 -10.14
CA ALA A 104 1.12 0.38 -8.72
C ALA A 104 1.13 -1.09 -8.31
N ALA A 105 0.25 -1.93 -8.86
CA ALA A 105 0.23 -3.37 -8.57
C ALA A 105 1.52 -4.07 -9.02
N VAL A 106 1.94 -3.82 -10.27
CA VAL A 106 3.13 -4.44 -10.89
C VAL A 106 4.43 -3.78 -10.40
N GLY A 107 4.39 -2.48 -10.09
CA GLY A 107 5.53 -1.71 -9.58
C GLY A 107 6.02 -2.14 -8.20
N LYS A 108 5.12 -2.60 -7.31
CA LYS A 108 5.50 -2.98 -5.93
C LYS A 108 6.53 -4.13 -5.88
N PRO A 109 6.31 -5.30 -6.52
CA PRO A 109 7.34 -6.33 -6.59
C PRO A 109 8.61 -5.87 -7.31
N PHE A 110 8.49 -5.07 -8.36
CA PHE A 110 9.63 -4.57 -9.14
C PHE A 110 10.56 -3.69 -8.29
N ILE A 111 10.03 -2.68 -7.59
CA ILE A 111 10.83 -1.82 -6.71
C ILE A 111 11.35 -2.58 -5.49
N ALA A 112 10.58 -3.53 -4.93
CA ALA A 112 11.06 -4.37 -3.82
C ALA A 112 12.35 -5.10 -4.18
N LYS A 113 12.38 -5.71 -5.38
CA LYS A 113 13.53 -6.46 -5.88
C LYS A 113 14.69 -5.55 -6.29
N ILE A 114 14.43 -4.33 -6.74
CA ILE A 114 15.48 -3.29 -6.89
C ILE A 114 16.11 -2.97 -5.53
N ALA A 115 15.30 -2.66 -4.50
CA ALA A 115 15.79 -2.33 -3.16
C ALA A 115 16.61 -3.48 -2.52
N ASP A 116 16.25 -4.74 -2.80
CA ASP A 116 16.99 -5.92 -2.38
C ASP A 116 18.30 -6.20 -3.15
N ILE A 117 18.50 -5.60 -4.33
CA ILE A 117 19.67 -5.86 -5.18
C ILE A 117 20.63 -4.66 -5.26
N THR A 118 20.13 -3.43 -5.38
CA THR A 118 20.95 -2.22 -5.62
C THR A 118 21.28 -1.38 -4.38
N SER A 119 20.77 -1.75 -3.20
CA SER A 119 20.65 -0.92 -1.98
C SER A 119 19.40 -0.04 -1.94
N ARG A 120 18.86 0.13 -0.72
CA ARG A 120 17.66 0.95 -0.45
C ARG A 120 17.83 2.43 -0.80
N PRO A 121 19.00 3.09 -0.53
CA PRO A 121 19.23 4.47 -0.96
C PRO A 121 19.19 4.65 -2.48
N ARG A 122 19.71 3.69 -3.27
CA ARG A 122 19.62 3.75 -4.75
C ARG A 122 18.19 3.55 -5.24
N ALA A 123 17.40 2.70 -4.59
CA ALA A 123 15.97 2.55 -4.88
C ALA A 123 15.16 3.84 -4.60
N TYR A 124 15.49 4.58 -3.54
CA TYR A 124 14.90 5.90 -3.29
C TYR A 124 15.22 6.91 -4.40
N VAL A 125 16.48 6.98 -4.87
CA VAL A 125 16.86 7.88 -6.00
C VAL A 125 16.11 7.51 -7.28
N PHE A 126 16.08 6.22 -7.63
CA PHE A 126 15.34 5.73 -8.81
C PHE A 126 13.85 6.12 -8.75
N SER A 127 13.22 5.92 -7.60
CA SER A 127 11.82 6.28 -7.36
C SER A 127 11.58 7.78 -7.49
N LEU A 128 12.46 8.60 -6.89
CA LEU A 128 12.40 10.06 -6.95
C LEU A 128 12.54 10.60 -8.39
N CYS A 129 13.38 9.99 -9.23
CA CYS A 129 13.50 10.37 -10.64
C CYS A 129 12.18 10.17 -11.40
N PHE A 130 11.53 9.00 -11.27
CA PHE A 130 10.24 8.74 -11.91
C PHE A 130 9.13 9.66 -11.41
N TYR A 131 9.11 9.94 -10.10
CA TYR A 131 8.19 10.88 -9.47
C TYR A 131 8.29 12.29 -10.08
N ILE A 132 9.51 12.84 -10.12
CA ILE A 132 9.80 14.17 -10.66
C ILE A 132 9.44 14.25 -12.15
N LEU A 133 9.82 13.23 -12.94
CA LEU A 133 9.51 13.18 -14.37
C LEU A 133 8.00 13.14 -14.63
N GLY A 134 7.25 12.35 -13.86
CA GLY A 134 5.79 12.32 -13.95
C GLY A 134 5.16 13.70 -13.72
N TYR A 135 5.58 14.40 -12.67
CA TYR A 135 5.05 15.73 -12.37
C TYR A 135 5.49 16.82 -13.35
N ILE A 136 6.69 16.73 -13.93
CA ILE A 136 7.09 17.59 -15.06
C ILE A 136 6.11 17.40 -16.23
N VAL A 137 5.76 16.16 -16.56
CA VAL A 137 4.81 15.85 -17.64
C VAL A 137 3.38 16.32 -17.32
N ILE A 138 2.88 16.16 -16.09
CA ILE A 138 1.56 16.69 -15.71
C ILE A 138 1.55 18.23 -15.72
N ALA A 139 2.55 18.88 -15.13
CA ALA A 139 2.61 20.34 -15.04
C ALA A 139 2.76 21.01 -16.42
N SER A 140 3.47 20.37 -17.37
CA SER A 140 3.60 20.85 -18.75
C SER A 140 2.49 20.37 -19.71
N SER A 141 1.55 19.54 -19.23
CA SER A 141 0.55 18.88 -20.08
C SER A 141 -0.32 19.86 -20.89
N SER A 142 -0.45 19.59 -22.18
CA SER A 142 -1.37 20.25 -23.12
C SER A 142 -2.60 19.39 -23.46
N THR A 143 -2.62 18.12 -23.05
CA THR A 143 -3.70 17.16 -23.31
C THR A 143 -3.92 16.22 -22.13
N VAL A 144 -5.10 15.58 -22.08
CA VAL A 144 -5.43 14.53 -21.10
C VAL A 144 -4.51 13.33 -21.20
N GLY A 145 -4.09 12.96 -22.42
CA GLY A 145 -3.14 11.87 -22.64
C GLY A 145 -1.78 12.15 -21.99
N ALA A 146 -1.32 13.41 -22.02
CA ALA A 146 -0.12 13.82 -21.29
C ALA A 146 -0.32 13.75 -19.76
N VAL A 147 -1.47 14.16 -19.22
CA VAL A 147 -1.79 13.97 -17.79
C VAL A 147 -1.74 12.49 -17.43
N CYS A 148 -2.36 11.62 -18.21
CA CYS A 148 -2.37 10.17 -18.00
C CYS A 148 -0.96 9.55 -18.02
N ALA A 149 -0.12 9.93 -18.98
CA ALA A 149 1.26 9.47 -19.06
C ALA A 149 2.11 9.96 -17.87
N GLY A 150 1.88 11.22 -17.45
CA GLY A 150 2.54 11.79 -16.27
C GLY A 150 2.13 11.12 -14.96
N GLU A 151 0.84 10.81 -14.78
CA GLU A 151 0.31 10.12 -13.60
C GLU A 151 0.83 8.67 -13.51
N VAL A 152 0.97 7.98 -14.65
CA VAL A 152 1.60 6.65 -14.73
C VAL A 152 3.08 6.70 -14.31
N LEU A 153 3.86 7.66 -14.83
CA LEU A 153 5.27 7.84 -14.45
C LEU A 153 5.43 8.21 -12.97
N TYR A 154 4.60 9.14 -12.48
CA TYR A 154 4.53 9.49 -11.07
C TYR A 154 4.19 8.28 -10.20
N THR A 155 3.25 7.43 -10.62
CA THR A 155 2.81 6.28 -9.84
C THR A 155 3.93 5.23 -9.67
N ILE A 156 4.83 5.06 -10.63
CA ILE A 156 6.06 4.25 -10.46
C ILE A 156 6.90 4.81 -9.30
N GLY A 157 7.14 6.13 -9.31
CA GLY A 157 7.92 6.80 -8.26
C GLY A 157 7.25 6.73 -6.89
N ARG A 158 5.98 7.13 -6.81
CA ARG A 158 5.13 7.06 -5.61
C ARG A 158 5.19 5.68 -4.96
N THR A 159 4.92 4.66 -5.76
CA THR A 159 4.89 3.26 -5.33
C THR A 159 6.21 2.80 -4.74
N GLY A 160 7.34 3.29 -5.28
CA GLY A 160 8.65 3.00 -4.73
C GLY A 160 8.95 3.71 -3.41
N LEU A 161 8.53 4.97 -3.26
CA LEU A 161 8.65 5.71 -1.98
C LEU A 161 7.79 5.07 -0.88
N ASP A 162 6.53 4.70 -1.18
CA ASP A 162 5.64 3.95 -0.30
C ASP A 162 6.34 2.67 0.21
N LEU A 163 6.78 1.82 -0.72
CA LEU A 163 7.23 0.47 -0.41
C LEU A 163 8.57 0.43 0.34
N VAL A 164 9.55 1.25 -0.02
CA VAL A 164 10.83 1.29 0.72
C VAL A 164 10.62 1.81 2.15
N THR A 165 9.64 2.70 2.35
CA THR A 165 9.27 3.20 3.68
C THR A 165 8.56 2.11 4.51
N ASP A 166 7.57 1.40 3.94
CA ASP A 166 6.91 0.26 4.60
C ASP A 166 7.91 -0.86 4.98
N ILE A 167 8.93 -1.11 4.15
CA ILE A 167 10.01 -2.09 4.44
C ILE A 167 10.87 -1.64 5.64
N ILE A 168 11.33 -0.39 5.67
CA ILE A 168 12.15 0.14 6.78
C ILE A 168 11.36 0.07 8.10
N VAL A 169 10.07 0.36 8.07
CA VAL A 169 9.19 0.30 9.25
C VAL A 169 8.92 -1.15 9.70
N ALA A 170 8.78 -2.10 8.77
CA ALA A 170 8.64 -3.51 9.08
C ALA A 170 9.92 -4.12 9.69
N ASP A 171 11.09 -3.74 9.18
CA ASP A 171 12.41 -4.15 9.68
C ASP A 171 12.68 -3.67 11.12
N LEU A 172 12.21 -2.47 11.47
CA LEU A 172 12.44 -1.83 12.76
C LEU A 172 11.39 -2.14 13.85
N SER A 173 10.36 -2.95 13.56
CA SER A 173 9.23 -3.16 14.49
C SER A 173 8.88 -4.63 14.77
N PRO A 174 8.65 -5.03 16.04
CA PRO A 174 8.19 -6.37 16.39
C PRO A 174 6.69 -6.58 16.13
N LEU A 175 6.25 -7.83 15.94
CA LEU A 175 4.89 -8.18 15.50
C LEU A 175 3.78 -7.55 16.37
N LYS A 176 3.91 -7.66 17.70
CA LYS A 176 3.02 -7.06 18.72
C LYS A 176 2.83 -5.55 18.60
N TRP A 177 3.81 -4.83 18.06
CA TRP A 177 3.73 -3.39 17.80
C TRP A 177 3.52 -3.06 16.33
N ARG A 178 3.60 -4.04 15.41
CA ARG A 178 3.70 -3.80 13.96
C ARG A 178 2.50 -3.04 13.40
N GLY A 179 1.29 -3.30 13.89
CA GLY A 179 0.09 -2.52 13.52
C GLY A 179 0.20 -1.03 13.89
N PHE A 180 0.72 -0.71 15.08
CA PHE A 180 0.99 0.68 15.49
C PHE A 180 2.17 1.29 14.72
N ALA A 181 3.26 0.54 14.56
CA ALA A 181 4.47 0.98 13.87
C ALA A 181 4.20 1.29 12.40
N THR A 182 3.38 0.50 11.69
CA THR A 182 2.97 0.79 10.30
C THR A 182 1.96 1.94 10.21
N ALA A 183 1.19 2.22 11.26
CA ALA A 183 0.23 3.31 11.26
C ALA A 183 0.85 4.68 11.60
N LEU A 184 1.88 4.72 12.47
CA LEU A 184 2.50 5.94 12.95
C LEU A 184 3.11 6.85 11.84
N PRO A 185 3.77 6.33 10.78
CA PRO A 185 4.21 7.11 9.62
C PRO A 185 3.07 7.83 8.87
N SER A 186 1.82 7.43 9.06
CA SER A 186 0.66 8.12 8.47
C SER A 186 0.17 9.32 9.29
N SER A 187 0.69 9.54 10.50
CA SER A 187 0.29 10.69 11.33
C SER A 187 0.44 12.08 10.66
N PRO A 188 1.42 12.36 9.77
CA PRO A 188 1.51 13.66 9.08
C PRO A 188 0.31 13.97 8.18
N TYR A 189 -0.40 12.96 7.64
CA TYR A 189 -1.61 13.17 6.84
C TYR A 189 -2.71 13.91 7.63
N ILE A 190 -2.73 13.80 8.97
CA ILE A 190 -3.72 14.46 9.84
C ILE A 190 -3.56 15.98 9.78
N ILE A 191 -2.33 16.49 9.88
CA ILE A 191 -2.03 17.92 9.80
C ILE A 191 -2.10 18.39 8.35
N ASN A 192 -1.54 17.60 7.42
CA ASN A 192 -1.50 17.93 6.01
C ASN A 192 -2.90 17.93 5.34
N ALA A 193 -3.92 17.31 5.94
CA ALA A 193 -5.31 17.47 5.50
C ALA A 193 -5.81 18.93 5.61
N PHE A 194 -5.34 19.68 6.61
CA PHE A 194 -5.68 21.10 6.76
C PHE A 194 -4.82 21.98 5.84
N ILE A 195 -3.51 21.73 5.80
CA ILE A 195 -2.56 22.52 4.97
C ILE A 195 -2.88 22.37 3.48
N SER A 196 -3.15 21.14 3.02
CA SER A 196 -3.54 20.87 1.62
C SER A 196 -4.83 21.58 1.21
N ALA A 197 -5.76 21.85 2.12
CA ALA A 197 -6.97 22.61 1.80
C ALA A 197 -6.68 24.09 1.51
N GLU A 198 -5.76 24.73 2.25
CA GLU A 198 -5.35 26.10 1.97
C GLU A 198 -4.57 26.20 0.66
N ILE A 199 -3.66 25.25 0.40
CA ILE A 199 -2.94 25.15 -0.89
C ILE A 199 -3.95 24.93 -2.03
N THR A 200 -4.87 23.97 -1.88
CA THR A 200 -5.89 23.69 -2.90
C THR A 200 -6.76 24.92 -3.17
N ASN A 201 -7.15 25.66 -2.13
CA ASN A 201 -7.91 26.91 -2.23
C ASN A 201 -7.14 28.04 -2.94
N GLY A 202 -5.81 28.10 -2.81
CA GLY A 202 -4.95 29.08 -3.51
C GLY A 202 -4.64 28.75 -4.97
N PHE A 203 -4.68 27.47 -5.37
CA PHE A 203 -4.35 27.02 -6.74
C PHE A 203 -5.58 26.68 -7.60
N LEU A 204 -6.67 26.17 -7.04
CA LEU A 204 -7.91 25.93 -7.79
C LEU A 204 -8.76 27.21 -7.94
N PRO A 205 -9.59 27.33 -9.00
CA PRO A 205 -9.83 26.35 -10.06
C PRO A 205 -8.87 26.44 -11.27
N GLY A 206 -7.97 27.43 -11.29
CA GLY A 206 -7.24 27.83 -12.52
C GLY A 206 -5.76 27.44 -12.60
N LYS A 207 -5.01 27.44 -11.48
CA LYS A 207 -3.55 27.27 -11.45
C LYS A 207 -3.09 25.84 -11.14
N TRP A 208 -3.94 24.83 -11.38
CA TRP A 208 -3.70 23.43 -10.98
C TRP A 208 -2.33 22.86 -11.43
N ARG A 209 -1.82 23.26 -12.61
CA ARG A 209 -0.49 22.87 -13.11
C ARG A 209 0.65 23.24 -12.14
N TRP A 210 0.58 24.42 -11.53
CA TRP A 210 1.54 24.85 -10.51
C TRP A 210 1.38 24.12 -9.17
N GLY A 211 0.20 23.55 -8.90
CA GLY A 211 -0.03 22.66 -7.76
C GLY A 211 0.87 21.42 -7.81
N TYR A 212 0.92 20.73 -8.96
CA TYR A 212 1.92 19.67 -9.22
C TYR A 212 3.35 20.25 -9.25
N GLY A 213 3.51 21.43 -9.86
CA GLY A 213 4.80 22.10 -10.04
C GLY A 213 5.58 22.40 -8.75
N ILE A 214 4.90 22.62 -7.62
CA ILE A 214 5.55 22.83 -6.31
C ILE A 214 6.34 21.58 -5.88
N PHE A 215 5.76 20.39 -6.05
CA PHE A 215 6.36 19.15 -5.56
C PHE A 215 7.60 18.72 -6.36
N ILE A 216 7.69 19.14 -7.64
CA ILE A 216 8.91 19.01 -8.49
C ILE A 216 10.13 19.64 -7.80
N ILE A 217 9.95 20.77 -7.11
CA ILE A 217 11.03 21.49 -6.43
C ILE A 217 11.15 21.03 -4.97
N MET A 218 10.02 20.90 -4.26
CA MET A 218 10.00 20.60 -2.83
C MET A 218 10.60 19.23 -2.50
N LEU A 219 10.25 18.18 -3.25
CA LEU A 219 10.71 16.82 -2.97
C LEU A 219 12.22 16.63 -3.10
N PRO A 220 12.92 16.99 -4.19
CA PRO A 220 14.37 16.81 -4.26
C PRO A 220 15.12 17.60 -3.19
N VAL A 221 14.67 18.81 -2.81
CA VAL A 221 15.26 19.60 -1.72
C VAL A 221 15.10 18.90 -0.37
N VAL A 222 13.94 18.31 -0.12
CA VAL A 222 13.60 17.58 1.12
C VAL A 222 14.28 16.21 1.20
N MET A 223 14.36 15.50 0.08
CA MET A 223 14.99 14.18 -0.03
C MET A 223 16.52 14.26 0.03
N ALA A 224 17.14 15.36 -0.41
CA ALA A 224 18.60 15.45 -0.54
C ALA A 224 19.36 15.23 0.79
N PRO A 225 19.01 15.85 1.94
CA PRO A 225 19.64 15.57 3.23
C PRO A 225 19.47 14.11 3.67
N ALA A 226 18.30 13.52 3.43
CA ALA A 226 18.03 12.12 3.75
C ALA A 226 18.93 11.18 2.92
N LEU A 227 19.01 11.44 1.61
CA LEU A 227 19.83 10.67 0.68
C LEU A 227 21.33 10.79 0.99
N THR A 228 21.84 11.98 1.32
CA THR A 228 23.27 12.14 1.65
C THR A 228 23.65 11.38 2.93
N VAL A 229 22.80 11.41 3.97
CA VAL A 229 23.00 10.63 5.21
C VAL A 229 22.93 9.12 4.95
N LEU A 230 21.97 8.68 4.12
CA LEU A 230 21.82 7.28 3.72
C LEU A 230 23.01 6.77 2.89
N PHE A 231 23.51 7.56 1.92
CA PHE A 231 24.71 7.22 1.15
C PHE A 231 25.98 7.26 2.01
N TRP A 232 26.11 8.22 2.93
CA TRP A 232 27.21 8.27 3.88
C TRP A 232 27.25 7.03 4.77
N ALA A 233 26.09 6.56 5.23
CA ALA A 233 25.99 5.32 6.01
C ALA A 233 26.35 4.07 5.20
N GLU A 234 25.94 3.97 3.92
CA GLU A 234 26.37 2.88 3.04
C GLU A 234 27.89 2.89 2.84
N ILE A 235 28.48 4.06 2.56
CA ILE A 235 29.93 4.24 2.35
C ILE A 235 30.71 3.91 3.62
N LYS A 236 30.26 4.39 4.79
CA LYS A 236 30.90 4.10 6.08
C LYS A 236 30.88 2.59 6.38
N SER A 237 29.72 1.95 6.30
CA SER A 237 29.59 0.52 6.58
C SER A 237 30.46 -0.35 5.66
N LYS A 238 30.58 0.04 4.38
CA LYS A 238 31.46 -0.62 3.39
C LYS A 238 32.96 -0.38 3.63
N ARG A 239 33.34 0.69 4.35
CA ARG A 239 34.72 0.90 4.83
C ARG A 239 35.01 0.14 6.12
N ASP A 240 34.02 0.06 7.01
CA ASP A 240 34.14 -0.54 8.34
C ASP A 240 33.97 -2.08 8.32
N GLY A 241 33.77 -2.69 7.14
CA GLY A 241 33.62 -4.15 6.98
C GLY A 241 32.37 -4.74 7.64
N THR A 242 31.38 -3.91 7.97
CA THR A 242 30.18 -4.32 8.72
C THR A 242 28.96 -4.43 7.83
N VAL A 243 28.16 -5.47 8.07
CA VAL A 243 26.93 -5.79 7.31
C VAL A 243 25.93 -4.64 7.42
N SER A 244 25.80 -3.85 6.36
CA SER A 244 25.02 -2.61 6.41
C SER A 244 23.50 -2.85 6.29
N ILE A 245 22.68 -2.04 6.99
CA ILE A 245 21.25 -1.91 6.64
C ILE A 245 21.07 -1.42 5.19
N ALA A 246 22.01 -0.62 4.68
CA ALA A 246 21.95 -0.20 3.29
C ALA A 246 22.32 -1.34 2.32
N SER A 247 23.25 -2.24 2.68
CA SER A 247 23.78 -3.25 1.76
C SER A 247 22.72 -4.24 1.34
N SER A 248 22.78 -4.63 0.07
CA SER A 248 21.67 -5.33 -0.56
C SER A 248 21.56 -6.77 -0.05
N ALA A 249 20.38 -7.38 -0.19
CA ALA A 249 20.22 -8.80 0.09
C ALA A 249 21.02 -9.67 -0.88
N TRP A 250 21.33 -9.15 -2.07
CA TRP A 250 22.22 -9.76 -3.05
C TRP A 250 23.71 -9.64 -2.65
N GLU A 251 24.18 -8.47 -2.21
CA GLU A 251 25.56 -8.26 -1.74
C GLU A 251 25.90 -9.28 -0.63
N ARG A 252 25.05 -9.34 0.41
CA ARG A 252 25.19 -10.27 1.55
C ARG A 252 25.06 -11.76 1.22
N ARG A 253 24.57 -12.10 0.01
CA ARG A 253 24.47 -13.49 -0.48
C ARG A 253 25.68 -13.91 -1.30
N ASN A 254 26.39 -12.93 -1.88
CA ASN A 254 27.55 -13.14 -2.74
C ASN A 254 28.87 -12.78 -2.04
N GLU A 255 28.84 -12.11 -0.89
CA GLU A 255 29.92 -12.03 0.10
C GLU A 255 30.42 -13.45 0.47
N GLY A 256 31.57 -13.84 -0.09
CA GLY A 256 32.15 -15.19 0.06
C GLY A 256 32.11 -16.07 -1.20
N SER A 257 31.44 -15.66 -2.29
CA SER A 257 31.38 -16.45 -3.53
C SER A 257 32.67 -16.46 -4.36
N GLY A 258 33.55 -15.47 -4.18
CA GLY A 258 34.81 -15.31 -4.93
C GLY A 258 34.65 -14.98 -6.42
N GLU A 259 33.42 -14.92 -6.94
CA GLU A 259 33.14 -14.71 -8.37
C GLU A 259 33.33 -13.25 -8.78
N LYS A 260 33.94 -12.99 -9.95
CA LYS A 260 34.13 -11.63 -10.47
C LYS A 260 32.81 -11.04 -10.94
N VAL A 261 32.13 -10.35 -10.02
CA VAL A 261 30.90 -9.58 -10.27
C VAL A 261 31.10 -8.69 -11.49
N THR A 262 30.34 -8.98 -12.54
CA THR A 262 30.34 -8.24 -13.81
C THR A 262 28.96 -7.60 -13.96
N TRP A 263 28.86 -6.41 -14.55
CA TRP A 263 27.57 -5.72 -14.71
C TRP A 263 26.51 -6.61 -15.38
N TYR A 264 26.93 -7.46 -16.33
CA TYR A 264 26.06 -8.44 -16.99
C TYR A 264 25.54 -9.53 -16.05
N THR A 265 26.34 -10.05 -15.11
CA THR A 265 25.84 -11.05 -14.14
C THR A 265 24.85 -10.42 -13.17
N VAL A 266 25.10 -9.17 -12.74
CA VAL A 266 24.12 -8.40 -11.94
C VAL A 266 22.81 -8.18 -12.70
N VAL A 267 22.85 -7.75 -13.96
CA VAL A 267 21.64 -7.51 -14.78
C VAL A 267 20.89 -8.80 -15.11
N ARG A 268 21.61 -9.89 -15.42
CA ARG A 268 21.03 -11.23 -15.63
C ARG A 268 20.33 -11.74 -14.38
N ASP A 269 21.03 -11.69 -13.25
CA ASP A 269 20.52 -12.22 -11.99
C ASP A 269 19.37 -11.35 -11.45
N PHE A 270 19.42 -10.04 -11.68
CA PHE A 270 18.30 -9.13 -11.49
C PHE A 270 17.09 -9.56 -12.31
N GLY A 271 17.22 -9.71 -13.65
CA GLY A 271 16.12 -10.14 -14.52
C GLY A 271 15.46 -11.45 -14.09
N VAL A 272 16.25 -12.41 -13.63
CA VAL A 272 15.80 -13.74 -13.19
C VAL A 272 15.21 -13.75 -11.77
N HIS A 273 15.73 -12.94 -10.82
CA HIS A 273 15.21 -12.89 -9.45
C HIS A 273 14.04 -11.91 -9.25
N VAL A 274 13.89 -10.91 -10.12
CA VAL A 274 12.75 -9.97 -10.14
C VAL A 274 11.52 -10.59 -10.80
N ASP A 275 11.72 -11.54 -11.71
CA ASP A 275 10.75 -12.02 -12.70
C ASP A 275 10.14 -10.88 -13.54
N ILE A 276 11.00 -10.13 -14.23
CA ILE A 276 10.60 -9.01 -15.08
C ILE A 276 9.65 -9.48 -16.20
N MET A 277 9.87 -10.68 -16.75
CA MET A 277 9.02 -11.22 -17.80
C MET A 277 7.61 -11.53 -17.28
N GLY A 278 7.48 -12.21 -16.13
CA GLY A 278 6.20 -12.44 -15.48
C GLY A 278 5.48 -11.12 -15.17
N LEU A 279 6.18 -10.14 -14.61
CA LEU A 279 5.62 -8.81 -14.30
C LEU A 279 5.15 -8.04 -15.55
N ILE A 280 5.91 -8.09 -16.65
CA ILE A 280 5.51 -7.47 -17.93
C ILE A 280 4.26 -8.16 -18.51
N ILE A 281 4.22 -9.50 -18.54
CA ILE A 281 3.06 -10.25 -19.04
C ILE A 281 1.83 -9.93 -18.17
N LEU A 282 1.96 -9.98 -16.84
CA LEU A 282 0.88 -9.70 -15.89
C LEU A 282 0.34 -8.27 -16.04
N GLY A 283 1.23 -7.26 -16.10
CA GLY A 283 0.83 -5.87 -16.27
C GLY A 283 0.17 -5.60 -17.62
N THR A 284 0.71 -6.18 -18.70
CA THR A 284 0.12 -6.08 -20.05
C THR A 284 -1.26 -6.74 -20.09
N ALA A 285 -1.41 -7.91 -19.46
CA ALA A 285 -2.67 -8.62 -19.39
C ALA A 285 -3.78 -7.79 -18.71
N TRP A 286 -3.50 -7.23 -17.52
CA TRP A 286 -4.46 -6.39 -16.81
C TRP A 286 -4.74 -5.06 -17.52
N ALA A 287 -3.74 -4.42 -18.12
CA ALA A 287 -3.93 -3.21 -18.91
C ALA A 287 -4.86 -3.45 -20.12
N LEU A 288 -4.63 -4.54 -20.86
CA LEU A 288 -5.47 -4.91 -22.00
C LEU A 288 -6.87 -5.40 -21.57
N LEU A 289 -7.04 -5.94 -20.36
CA LEU A 289 -8.35 -6.31 -19.83
C LEU A 289 -9.17 -5.11 -19.33
N PHE A 290 -8.56 -4.15 -18.62
CA PHE A 290 -9.32 -3.07 -17.95
C PHE A 290 -9.45 -1.79 -18.76
N LEU A 291 -8.46 -1.39 -19.56
CA LEU A 291 -8.55 -0.16 -20.37
C LEU A 291 -9.75 -0.15 -21.36
N PRO A 292 -10.20 -1.27 -21.96
CA PRO A 292 -11.40 -1.27 -22.79
C PRO A 292 -12.67 -0.81 -22.06
N PHE A 293 -12.80 -1.10 -20.75
CA PHE A 293 -13.94 -0.66 -19.95
C PHE A 293 -13.99 0.86 -19.74
N THR A 294 -12.87 1.56 -19.90
CA THR A 294 -12.81 3.02 -19.79
C THR A 294 -12.74 3.73 -21.15
N LEU A 295 -12.17 3.07 -22.17
CA LEU A 295 -11.95 3.63 -23.52
C LEU A 295 -13.08 3.35 -24.53
N TYR A 296 -14.03 2.45 -24.25
CA TYR A 296 -15.05 2.08 -25.25
C TYR A 296 -15.93 3.25 -25.69
N ALA A 297 -16.11 4.30 -24.87
CA ALA A 297 -16.99 5.41 -25.21
C ALA A 297 -16.41 6.31 -26.32
N ASP A 298 -15.09 6.50 -26.33
CA ASP A 298 -14.36 7.27 -27.35
C ASP A 298 -14.06 6.41 -28.60
N ALA A 299 -14.18 5.08 -28.49
CA ALA A 299 -13.94 4.14 -29.57
C ALA A 299 -15.07 4.15 -30.61
N LYS A 300 -14.76 4.40 -31.89
CA LYS A 300 -15.72 4.32 -32.99
C LYS A 300 -16.38 2.93 -33.04
N GLY A 301 -17.70 2.86 -32.84
CA GLY A 301 -18.45 1.60 -32.76
C GLY A 301 -18.59 1.01 -31.35
N GLY A 302 -18.08 1.68 -30.32
CA GLY A 302 -18.21 1.27 -28.92
C GLY A 302 -17.63 -0.11 -28.64
N TRP A 303 -18.38 -0.92 -27.88
CA TRP A 303 -18.08 -2.33 -27.62
C TRP A 303 -17.92 -3.21 -28.87
N LYS A 304 -18.41 -2.78 -30.04
CA LYS A 304 -18.23 -3.50 -31.32
C LYS A 304 -16.94 -3.11 -32.05
N ASN A 305 -16.14 -2.19 -31.51
CA ASN A 305 -14.85 -1.82 -32.09
C ASN A 305 -13.87 -3.01 -32.03
N PRO A 306 -13.27 -3.44 -33.16
CA PRO A 306 -12.37 -4.60 -33.17
C PRO A 306 -11.19 -4.49 -32.20
N SER A 307 -10.66 -3.28 -31.96
CA SER A 307 -9.55 -3.06 -31.02
C SER A 307 -9.96 -3.34 -29.58
N MET A 308 -11.18 -2.95 -29.17
CA MET A 308 -11.68 -3.23 -27.81
C MET A 308 -11.81 -4.73 -27.55
N ILE A 309 -12.33 -5.48 -28.54
CA ILE A 309 -12.45 -6.94 -28.48
C ILE A 309 -11.07 -7.59 -28.48
N ALA A 310 -10.15 -7.13 -29.34
CA ALA A 310 -8.78 -7.63 -29.41
C ALA A 310 -8.01 -7.42 -28.09
N MET A 311 -8.15 -6.26 -27.45
CA MET A 311 -7.57 -5.99 -26.14
C MET A 311 -8.07 -6.98 -25.08
N ILE A 312 -9.40 -7.18 -24.96
CA ILE A 312 -9.97 -8.14 -23.98
C ILE A 312 -9.49 -9.58 -24.25
N VAL A 313 -9.50 -10.03 -25.52
CA VAL A 313 -9.09 -11.39 -25.89
C VAL A 313 -7.59 -11.61 -25.65
N VAL A 314 -6.73 -10.68 -26.08
CA VAL A 314 -5.28 -10.79 -25.88
C VAL A 314 -4.94 -10.68 -24.39
N GLY A 315 -5.57 -9.79 -23.63
CA GLY A 315 -5.39 -9.69 -22.19
C GLY A 315 -5.77 -10.98 -21.45
N GLY A 316 -6.89 -11.61 -21.83
CA GLY A 316 -7.28 -12.93 -21.32
C GLY A 316 -6.26 -14.03 -21.64
N ILE A 317 -5.80 -14.10 -22.91
CA ILE A 317 -4.74 -15.03 -23.32
C ILE A 317 -3.44 -14.80 -22.53
N LEU A 318 -3.06 -13.55 -22.28
CA LEU A 318 -1.86 -13.21 -21.50
C LEU A 318 -1.99 -13.60 -20.01
N LEU A 319 -3.19 -13.59 -19.41
CA LEU A 319 -3.36 -14.16 -18.05
C LEU A 319 -3.13 -15.68 -18.03
N PHE A 320 -3.63 -16.42 -19.04
CA PHE A 320 -3.35 -17.86 -19.15
C PHE A 320 -1.87 -18.12 -19.45
N ALA A 321 -1.24 -17.30 -20.30
CA ALA A 321 0.19 -17.37 -20.58
C ALA A 321 1.05 -17.04 -19.34
N PHE A 322 0.65 -16.07 -18.52
CA PHE A 322 1.28 -15.77 -17.23
C PHE A 322 1.21 -16.97 -16.28
N ALA A 323 0.02 -17.57 -16.11
CA ALA A 323 -0.16 -18.73 -15.24
C ALA A 323 0.64 -19.97 -15.72
N ALA A 324 0.76 -20.16 -17.04
CA ALA A 324 1.61 -21.19 -17.64
C ALA A 324 3.11 -20.89 -17.43
N TYR A 325 3.53 -19.65 -17.67
CA TYR A 325 4.90 -19.17 -17.47
C TYR A 325 5.34 -19.31 -16.01
N GLU A 326 4.53 -18.85 -15.05
CA GLU A 326 4.85 -18.93 -13.62
C GLU A 326 4.91 -20.37 -13.11
N LYS A 327 4.08 -21.27 -13.66
CA LYS A 327 4.06 -22.69 -13.27
C LYS A 327 5.21 -23.53 -13.82
N TRP A 328 5.71 -23.21 -15.03
CA TRP A 328 6.64 -24.08 -15.76
C TRP A 328 7.99 -23.45 -16.14
N PHE A 329 8.10 -22.11 -16.17
CA PHE A 329 9.29 -21.41 -16.66
C PHE A 329 9.92 -20.46 -15.61
N ALA A 330 9.14 -19.90 -14.69
CA ALA A 330 9.65 -18.98 -13.67
C ALA A 330 10.54 -19.70 -12.64
N ARG A 331 11.85 -19.44 -12.67
CA ARG A 331 12.83 -19.99 -11.71
C ARG A 331 12.65 -19.45 -10.28
N TYR A 332 12.11 -18.24 -10.16
CA TYR A 332 11.73 -17.59 -8.90
C TYR A 332 10.33 -17.00 -9.05
N PRO A 333 9.27 -17.82 -8.91
CA PRO A 333 7.90 -17.36 -9.14
C PRO A 333 7.52 -16.22 -8.19
N LEU A 334 6.69 -15.31 -8.69
CA LEU A 334 6.15 -14.17 -7.95
C LEU A 334 5.24 -14.65 -6.81
N MET A 335 4.46 -15.71 -7.04
CA MET A 335 3.47 -16.32 -6.14
C MET A 335 3.81 -17.80 -5.83
N PRO A 336 4.88 -18.09 -5.05
CA PRO A 336 5.26 -19.45 -4.71
C PRO A 336 4.23 -20.10 -3.77
N ALA A 337 3.81 -21.32 -4.10
CA ALA A 337 2.75 -22.05 -3.37
C ALA A 337 2.98 -22.16 -1.85
N ARG A 338 4.24 -22.16 -1.38
CA ARG A 338 4.60 -22.16 0.05
C ARG A 338 4.02 -20.98 0.86
N VAL A 339 3.75 -19.85 0.21
CA VAL A 339 3.17 -18.64 0.83
C VAL A 339 1.63 -18.70 0.89
N LEU A 340 1.00 -19.53 0.05
CA LEU A 340 -0.45 -19.58 -0.15
C LEU A 340 -1.18 -20.36 0.96
N ASN A 341 -1.12 -19.85 2.20
CA ASN A 341 -1.89 -20.36 3.32
C ASN A 341 -3.31 -19.74 3.38
N ARG A 342 -4.23 -20.43 4.07
CA ARG A 342 -5.65 -20.02 4.19
C ARG A 342 -5.87 -18.63 4.79
N THR A 343 -5.02 -18.17 5.71
CA THR A 343 -5.14 -16.82 6.28
C THR A 343 -4.58 -15.76 5.33
N PHE A 344 -3.47 -16.03 4.65
CA PHE A 344 -2.93 -15.14 3.61
C PHE A 344 -3.95 -14.94 2.46
N VAL A 345 -4.47 -16.04 1.89
CA VAL A 345 -5.49 -15.98 0.83
C VAL A 345 -6.77 -15.27 1.31
N GLY A 346 -7.18 -15.51 2.57
CA GLY A 346 -8.31 -14.81 3.19
C GLY A 346 -8.08 -13.29 3.31
N ALA A 347 -6.91 -12.87 3.81
CA ALA A 347 -6.54 -11.46 3.92
C ALA A 347 -6.48 -10.76 2.55
N VAL A 348 -5.86 -11.40 1.56
CA VAL A 348 -5.82 -10.93 0.17
C VAL A 348 -7.24 -10.77 -0.40
N THR A 349 -8.12 -11.77 -0.20
CA THR A 349 -9.50 -11.71 -0.70
C THR A 349 -10.32 -10.62 0.00
N VAL A 350 -10.13 -10.43 1.31
CA VAL A 350 -10.74 -9.33 2.09
C VAL A 350 -10.30 -7.97 1.52
N ASP A 351 -9.00 -7.77 1.28
CA ASP A 351 -8.48 -6.48 0.81
C ASP A 351 -8.83 -6.19 -0.66
N VAL A 352 -8.86 -7.21 -1.52
CA VAL A 352 -9.35 -7.12 -2.91
C VAL A 352 -10.81 -6.66 -2.93
N LEU A 353 -11.69 -7.33 -2.18
CA LEU A 353 -13.11 -6.98 -2.09
C LEU A 353 -13.33 -5.62 -1.40
N TYR A 354 -12.47 -5.27 -0.44
CA TYR A 354 -12.44 -3.96 0.20
C TYR A 354 -12.11 -2.85 -0.81
N MET A 355 -11.02 -2.98 -1.58
CA MET A 355 -10.64 -1.99 -2.61
C MET A 355 -11.67 -1.91 -3.72
N LEU A 356 -12.15 -3.04 -4.25
CA LEU A 356 -13.21 -3.11 -5.26
C LEU A 356 -14.43 -2.27 -4.88
N SER A 357 -14.97 -2.49 -3.68
CA SER A 357 -16.13 -1.73 -3.14
C SER A 357 -15.77 -0.29 -2.73
N GLY A 358 -14.51 -0.01 -2.40
CA GLY A 358 -14.04 1.33 -2.04
C GLY A 358 -13.89 2.24 -3.26
N ASN A 359 -13.17 1.76 -4.27
CA ASN A 359 -12.79 2.49 -5.48
C ASN A 359 -13.97 2.71 -6.42
N MET A 360 -14.88 1.74 -6.51
CA MET A 360 -16.14 1.88 -7.26
C MET A 360 -17.07 2.96 -6.68
N ARG A 361 -16.96 3.24 -5.36
CA ARG A 361 -17.61 4.38 -4.72
C ARG A 361 -16.82 5.68 -4.94
N SER A 362 -15.52 5.69 -4.68
CA SER A 362 -14.74 6.92 -4.51
C SER A 362 -14.49 7.69 -5.80
N LEU A 363 -14.34 7.01 -6.96
CA LEU A 363 -13.84 7.59 -8.22
C LEU A 363 -14.48 8.94 -8.59
N TYR A 364 -15.82 8.99 -8.60
CA TYR A 364 -16.58 10.19 -8.89
C TYR A 364 -17.23 10.82 -7.64
N TYR A 365 -16.98 10.30 -6.43
CA TYR A 365 -17.57 10.80 -5.19
C TYR A 365 -17.19 12.26 -4.92
N SER A 366 -15.90 12.57 -5.08
CA SER A 366 -15.34 13.93 -4.92
C SER A 366 -15.92 14.91 -5.95
N SER A 367 -16.12 14.45 -7.19
CA SER A 367 -16.73 15.20 -8.28
C SER A 367 -18.23 15.44 -8.07
N TRP A 368 -18.94 14.42 -7.56
CA TRP A 368 -20.36 14.47 -7.23
C TRP A 368 -20.59 15.47 -6.08
N THR A 369 -19.83 15.40 -4.98
CA THR A 369 -19.96 16.39 -3.89
C THR A 369 -19.57 17.81 -4.31
N TRP A 370 -18.65 17.99 -5.25
CA TRP A 370 -18.33 19.32 -5.80
C TRP A 370 -19.52 19.97 -6.51
N VAL A 371 -20.36 19.19 -7.19
CA VAL A 371 -21.50 19.67 -7.99
C VAL A 371 -22.79 19.78 -7.15
N ILE A 372 -23.04 18.82 -6.24
CA ILE A 372 -24.27 18.80 -5.41
C ILE A 372 -24.22 19.75 -4.19
N LYS A 373 -23.07 20.36 -3.87
CA LYS A 373 -22.92 21.27 -2.73
C LYS A 373 -22.28 22.59 -3.14
N ASP A 374 -22.79 23.67 -2.56
CA ASP A 374 -22.26 25.03 -2.75
C ASP A 374 -21.10 25.39 -1.81
N TRP A 375 -20.45 24.38 -1.22
CA TRP A 375 -19.19 24.51 -0.47
C TRP A 375 -18.10 25.19 -1.27
N THR A 376 -17.28 26.00 -0.58
CA THR A 376 -16.03 26.55 -1.11
C THR A 376 -15.01 25.44 -1.42
N THR A 377 -14.00 25.75 -2.23
CA THR A 377 -12.84 24.89 -2.50
C THR A 377 -12.20 24.36 -1.20
N ARG A 378 -12.12 25.22 -0.17
CA ARG A 378 -11.56 24.90 1.14
C ARG A 378 -12.38 23.83 1.88
N GLU A 379 -13.68 24.06 2.03
CA GLU A 379 -14.62 23.15 2.72
C GLU A 379 -14.73 21.80 2.00
N TRP A 380 -14.86 21.82 0.67
CA TRP A 380 -14.84 20.60 -0.13
C TRP A 380 -13.52 19.82 -0.01
N THR A 381 -12.38 20.52 0.16
CA THR A 381 -11.10 19.82 0.40
C THR A 381 -11.07 19.18 1.79
N TYR A 382 -11.46 19.91 2.86
CA TYR A 382 -11.60 19.32 4.20
C TYR A 382 -12.52 18.09 4.21
N PHE A 383 -13.68 18.18 3.52
CA PHE A 383 -14.60 17.07 3.36
C PHE A 383 -13.95 15.84 2.70
N ASN A 384 -13.19 16.04 1.62
CA ASN A 384 -12.50 14.94 0.95
C ASN A 384 -11.40 14.31 1.82
N LYS A 385 -10.60 15.12 2.54
CA LYS A 385 -9.53 14.59 3.41
C LYS A 385 -10.03 14.05 4.75
N THR A 386 -11.30 14.27 5.11
CA THR A 386 -11.94 13.69 6.32
C THR A 386 -11.78 12.16 6.37
N MET A 387 -11.90 11.48 5.23
CA MET A 387 -11.67 10.03 5.15
C MET A 387 -10.21 9.65 5.46
N THR A 388 -9.24 10.40 4.90
CA THR A 388 -7.80 10.19 5.14
C THR A 388 -7.43 10.43 6.60
N VAL A 389 -7.90 11.54 7.20
CA VAL A 389 -7.70 11.86 8.62
C VAL A 389 -8.22 10.73 9.51
N GLY A 390 -9.45 10.26 9.24
CA GLY A 390 -10.03 9.13 9.97
C GLY A 390 -9.20 7.85 9.82
N LEU A 391 -8.74 7.51 8.61
CA LEU A 391 -7.93 6.31 8.36
C LEU A 391 -6.62 6.33 9.16
N CYS A 392 -5.97 7.49 9.26
CA CYS A 392 -4.73 7.66 10.03
C CYS A 392 -4.98 7.60 11.55
N VAL A 393 -5.96 8.34 12.06
CA VAL A 393 -6.30 8.37 13.50
C VAL A 393 -6.75 6.98 13.98
N PHE A 394 -7.73 6.38 13.31
CA PHE A 394 -8.23 5.06 13.68
C PHE A 394 -7.27 3.93 13.30
N GLY A 395 -6.31 4.16 12.40
CA GLY A 395 -5.21 3.24 12.13
C GLY A 395 -4.26 3.12 13.32
N ILE A 396 -3.85 4.27 13.88
CA ILE A 396 -3.00 4.33 15.07
C ILE A 396 -3.73 3.74 16.28
N VAL A 397 -5.00 4.11 16.50
CA VAL A 397 -5.84 3.54 17.57
C VAL A 397 -6.04 2.03 17.37
N GLY A 398 -6.28 1.56 16.14
CA GLY A 398 -6.43 0.14 15.83
C GLY A 398 -5.16 -0.67 16.10
N GLY A 399 -3.99 -0.12 15.76
CA GLY A 399 -2.70 -0.70 16.09
C GLY A 399 -2.45 -0.79 17.60
N LEU A 400 -2.86 0.22 18.37
CA LEU A 400 -2.82 0.17 19.84
C LEU A 400 -3.80 -0.86 20.41
N ILE A 401 -5.02 -0.95 19.89
CA ILE A 401 -6.00 -1.98 20.32
C ILE A 401 -5.42 -3.37 20.07
N GLN A 402 -4.85 -3.65 18.89
CA GLN A 402 -4.22 -4.95 18.60
C GLN A 402 -3.06 -5.29 19.55
N ARG A 403 -2.26 -4.30 19.97
CA ARG A 403 -1.21 -4.46 20.98
C ARG A 403 -1.77 -4.89 22.34
N TYR A 404 -2.92 -4.34 22.76
CA TYR A 404 -3.54 -4.67 24.06
C TYR A 404 -4.38 -5.96 24.02
N THR A 405 -5.11 -6.24 22.94
CA THR A 405 -5.93 -7.46 22.82
C THR A 405 -5.12 -8.68 22.41
N HIS A 406 -3.91 -8.48 21.86
CA HIS A 406 -3.09 -9.50 21.20
C HIS A 406 -3.83 -10.29 20.10
N ARG A 407 -4.98 -9.81 19.59
CA ARG A 407 -5.86 -10.53 18.65
C ARG A 407 -6.47 -9.56 17.63
N TYR A 408 -6.20 -9.76 16.34
CA TYR A 408 -6.67 -8.86 15.28
C TYR A 408 -8.10 -9.15 14.78
N LYS A 409 -8.53 -10.42 14.76
CA LYS A 409 -9.74 -10.83 14.02
C LYS A 409 -11.02 -10.16 14.51
N ALA A 410 -11.15 -9.96 15.84
CA ALA A 410 -12.31 -9.29 16.43
C ALA A 410 -12.40 -7.81 16.03
N LEU A 411 -11.27 -7.09 16.02
CA LEU A 411 -11.20 -5.69 15.59
C LEU A 411 -11.46 -5.54 14.09
N GLN A 412 -10.95 -6.47 13.27
CA GLN A 412 -11.22 -6.49 11.85
C GLN A 412 -12.72 -6.75 11.55
N PHE A 413 -13.37 -7.60 12.35
CA PHE A 413 -14.81 -7.88 12.22
C PHE A 413 -15.65 -6.65 12.56
N THR A 414 -15.41 -5.99 13.70
CA THR A 414 -16.13 -4.76 14.06
C THR A 414 -15.87 -3.63 13.06
N GLY A 415 -14.64 -3.53 12.53
CA GLY A 415 -14.30 -2.62 11.45
C GLY A 415 -15.14 -2.82 10.19
N LEU A 416 -15.26 -4.06 9.70
CA LEU A 416 -16.10 -4.36 8.53
C LEU A 416 -17.59 -4.06 8.77
N CYS A 417 -18.12 -4.35 9.97
CA CYS A 417 -19.49 -3.97 10.33
C CYS A 417 -19.71 -2.45 10.29
N ILE A 418 -18.81 -1.66 10.87
CA ILE A 418 -18.88 -0.18 10.85
C ILE A 418 -18.79 0.35 9.41
N ARG A 419 -17.95 -0.25 8.57
CA ARG A 419 -17.84 0.10 7.15
C ARG A 419 -19.13 -0.16 6.38
N ILE A 420 -19.81 -1.29 6.62
CA ILE A 420 -21.11 -1.60 5.99
C ILE A 420 -22.15 -0.53 6.34
N ILE A 421 -22.19 -0.07 7.60
CA ILE A 421 -23.07 1.04 8.02
C ILE A 421 -22.70 2.34 7.28
N GLY A 422 -21.40 2.67 7.16
CA GLY A 422 -20.94 3.85 6.41
C GLY A 422 -21.26 3.80 4.91
N MET A 423 -21.16 2.63 4.29
CA MET A 423 -21.59 2.39 2.90
C MET A 423 -23.11 2.52 2.75
N GLY A 424 -23.89 1.98 3.71
CA GLY A 424 -25.35 2.13 3.76
C GLY A 424 -25.77 3.59 3.89
N LEU A 425 -25.10 4.35 4.75
CA LEU A 425 -25.30 5.80 4.86
C LEU A 425 -24.90 6.53 3.58
N THR A 426 -23.91 6.06 2.82
CA THR A 426 -23.56 6.64 1.49
C THR A 426 -24.66 6.39 0.46
N PHE A 427 -25.28 5.20 0.49
CA PHE A 427 -26.44 4.91 -0.36
C PHE A 427 -27.67 5.76 0.05
N TYR A 428 -27.85 6.05 1.33
CA TYR A 428 -28.93 6.91 1.85
C TYR A 428 -28.72 8.40 1.57
N ALA A 429 -27.51 8.93 1.77
CA ALA A 429 -27.19 10.36 1.72
C ALA A 429 -27.05 10.90 0.29
N ARG A 430 -28.14 10.82 -0.48
CA ARG A 430 -28.27 11.31 -1.87
C ARG A 430 -29.61 12.03 -2.05
N GLY A 431 -29.70 12.89 -3.08
CA GLY A 431 -30.84 13.79 -3.22
C GLY A 431 -31.04 14.63 -1.97
N ASP A 432 -32.29 14.79 -1.53
CA ASP A 432 -32.68 15.61 -0.38
C ASP A 432 -32.04 15.12 0.95
N ASN A 433 -31.70 13.82 1.03
CA ASN A 433 -31.02 13.22 2.18
C ASN A 433 -29.51 13.51 2.24
N ALA A 434 -28.91 14.17 1.23
CA ALA A 434 -27.50 14.54 1.20
C ALA A 434 -27.20 15.76 2.08
N THR A 435 -27.57 15.71 3.37
CA THR A 435 -27.21 16.74 4.35
C THR A 435 -25.71 16.72 4.64
N ASP A 436 -25.14 17.87 4.96
CA ASP A 436 -23.69 18.03 5.21
C ASP A 436 -23.23 17.10 6.35
N VAL A 437 -24.05 16.99 7.39
CA VAL A 437 -23.87 16.06 8.51
C VAL A 437 -23.85 14.60 8.03
N ALA A 438 -24.84 14.18 7.22
CA ALA A 438 -24.89 12.80 6.71
C ALA A 438 -23.65 12.49 5.85
N LEU A 439 -23.28 13.40 4.94
CA LEU A 439 -22.09 13.25 4.09
C LEU A 439 -20.81 13.08 4.93
N VAL A 440 -20.58 13.93 5.94
CA VAL A 440 -19.40 13.82 6.82
C VAL A 440 -19.38 12.47 7.57
N TRP A 441 -20.52 12.01 8.09
CA TRP A 441 -20.61 10.72 8.75
C TRP A 441 -20.31 9.52 7.83
N THR A 442 -20.64 9.58 6.53
CA THR A 442 -20.26 8.50 5.60
C THR A 442 -18.74 8.31 5.53
N GLN A 443 -18.00 9.41 5.38
CA GLN A 443 -16.55 9.40 5.25
C GLN A 443 -15.91 8.95 6.57
N LEU A 444 -16.43 9.40 7.71
CA LEU A 444 -15.93 9.03 9.03
C LEU A 444 -16.17 7.55 9.36
N LEU A 445 -17.37 7.01 9.13
CA LEU A 445 -17.67 5.59 9.38
C LEU A 445 -16.88 4.65 8.44
N ILE A 446 -16.77 5.01 7.16
CA ILE A 446 -15.94 4.24 6.21
C ILE A 446 -14.46 4.28 6.62
N ALA A 447 -13.97 5.41 7.15
CA ALA A 447 -12.60 5.54 7.63
C ALA A 447 -12.32 4.72 8.91
N ILE A 448 -13.20 4.75 9.91
CA ILE A 448 -13.10 3.92 11.13
C ILE A 448 -13.03 2.43 10.74
N GLY A 449 -14.01 1.98 9.94
CA GLY A 449 -14.09 0.59 9.53
C GLY A 449 -12.93 0.15 8.62
N GLY A 450 -12.48 1.07 7.76
CA GLY A 450 -11.35 0.89 6.86
C GLY A 450 -10.02 0.72 7.58
N ALA A 451 -9.74 1.57 8.57
CA ALA A 451 -8.51 1.51 9.36
C ALA A 451 -8.36 0.15 10.05
N PHE A 452 -9.40 -0.28 10.76
CA PHE A 452 -9.42 -1.56 11.47
C PHE A 452 -9.31 -2.76 10.51
N SER A 453 -9.87 -2.66 9.30
CA SER A 453 -9.74 -3.72 8.28
C SER A 453 -8.32 -3.80 7.71
N VAL A 454 -7.74 -2.68 7.27
CA VAL A 454 -6.43 -2.67 6.61
C VAL A 454 -5.30 -3.05 7.57
N VAL A 455 -5.33 -2.54 8.82
CA VAL A 455 -4.36 -2.96 9.85
C VAL A 455 -4.59 -4.43 10.23
N GLY A 456 -5.84 -4.91 10.22
CA GLY A 456 -6.19 -6.32 10.37
C GLY A 456 -5.53 -7.21 9.31
N SER A 457 -5.82 -7.00 8.02
CA SER A 457 -5.29 -7.80 6.91
C SER A 457 -3.76 -7.76 6.80
N ARG A 458 -3.14 -6.58 6.99
CA ARG A 458 -1.67 -6.43 7.01
C ARG A 458 -1.04 -7.29 8.10
N VAL A 459 -1.52 -7.20 9.34
CA VAL A 459 -0.97 -8.00 10.46
C VAL A 459 -1.32 -9.49 10.31
N ALA A 460 -2.52 -9.83 9.83
CA ALA A 460 -2.97 -11.21 9.60
C ALA A 460 -2.10 -11.96 8.58
N SER A 461 -1.83 -11.32 7.44
CA SER A 461 -1.01 -11.88 6.37
C SER A 461 0.45 -12.04 6.80
N GLN A 462 1.06 -11.00 7.37
CA GLN A 462 2.44 -11.00 7.86
C GLN A 462 2.68 -12.00 9.00
N ALA A 463 1.73 -12.16 9.93
CA ALA A 463 1.83 -13.15 11.01
C ALA A 463 1.78 -14.59 10.49
N SER A 464 1.16 -14.83 9.32
CA SER A 464 0.87 -16.17 8.80
C SER A 464 2.02 -16.88 8.08
N VAL A 465 3.20 -16.25 7.97
CA VAL A 465 4.34 -16.75 7.17
C VAL A 465 5.68 -16.68 7.91
N PRO A 466 6.69 -17.46 7.48
CA PRO A 466 8.07 -17.28 7.93
C PRO A 466 8.63 -15.88 7.59
N HIS A 467 9.54 -15.36 8.42
CA HIS A 467 10.11 -14.02 8.25
C HIS A 467 10.89 -13.86 6.92
N ALA A 468 11.48 -14.95 6.40
CA ALA A 468 12.16 -14.96 5.11
C ALA A 468 11.23 -14.62 3.91
N ASP A 469 9.93 -14.86 4.04
CA ASP A 469 8.94 -14.63 2.99
C ASP A 469 8.10 -13.36 3.24
N LEU A 470 8.39 -12.60 4.31
CA LEU A 470 7.64 -11.42 4.75
C LEU A 470 7.57 -10.34 3.66
N ALA A 471 8.70 -10.02 3.01
CA ALA A 471 8.74 -9.02 1.93
C ALA A 471 7.94 -9.47 0.69
N GLN A 472 7.89 -10.77 0.41
CA GLN A 472 7.08 -11.35 -0.66
C GLN A 472 5.58 -11.29 -0.30
N VAL A 473 5.20 -11.55 0.95
CA VAL A 473 3.82 -11.36 1.42
C VAL A 473 3.37 -9.91 1.33
N ILE A 474 4.21 -8.95 1.74
CA ILE A 474 3.90 -7.52 1.68
C ILE A 474 3.71 -7.04 0.24
N SER A 475 4.57 -7.46 -0.70
CA SER A 475 4.42 -7.10 -2.11
C SER A 475 3.21 -7.78 -2.77
N LEU A 476 2.95 -9.06 -2.46
CA LEU A 476 1.81 -9.80 -3.02
C LEU A 476 0.45 -9.30 -2.53
N ILE A 477 0.26 -9.06 -1.23
CA ILE A 477 -1.01 -8.50 -0.76
C ILE A 477 -1.22 -7.13 -1.40
N SER A 478 -0.18 -6.30 -1.48
CA SER A 478 -0.29 -4.95 -2.05
C SER A 478 -0.46 -4.92 -3.58
N LEU A 479 -0.03 -5.97 -4.29
CA LEU A 479 -0.30 -6.19 -5.72
C LEU A 479 -1.77 -6.52 -5.93
N TRP A 480 -2.29 -7.53 -5.23
CA TRP A 480 -3.69 -7.95 -5.37
C TRP A 480 -4.67 -6.86 -4.92
N THR A 481 -4.38 -6.17 -3.82
CA THR A 481 -5.15 -5.02 -3.33
C THR A 481 -5.28 -3.92 -4.40
N SER A 482 -4.19 -3.54 -5.08
CA SER A 482 -4.25 -2.56 -6.19
C SER A 482 -4.97 -3.09 -7.44
N LEU A 483 -4.85 -4.39 -7.78
CA LEU A 483 -5.65 -4.97 -8.87
C LEU A 483 -7.16 -4.94 -8.55
N GLY A 484 -7.56 -5.25 -7.31
CA GLY A 484 -8.94 -5.11 -6.85
C GLY A 484 -9.46 -3.68 -6.91
N GLY A 485 -8.59 -2.69 -6.61
CA GLY A 485 -8.86 -1.27 -6.78
C GLY A 485 -9.11 -0.88 -8.23
N SER A 486 -8.25 -1.34 -9.15
CA SER A 486 -8.38 -1.12 -10.59
C SER A 486 -9.71 -1.66 -11.15
N VAL A 487 -10.16 -2.85 -10.73
CA VAL A 487 -11.50 -3.38 -11.11
C VAL A 487 -12.61 -2.43 -10.66
N GLY A 488 -12.53 -1.91 -9.42
CA GLY A 488 -13.50 -0.97 -8.89
C GLY A 488 -13.57 0.33 -9.70
N TYR A 489 -12.40 0.87 -10.07
CA TYR A 489 -12.32 2.04 -10.95
C TYR A 489 -12.84 1.76 -12.37
N ALA A 490 -12.51 0.61 -12.96
CA ALA A 490 -12.96 0.22 -14.29
C ALA A 490 -14.50 0.09 -14.37
N ILE A 491 -15.13 -0.53 -13.36
CA ILE A 491 -16.59 -0.62 -13.27
C ILE A 491 -17.21 0.77 -13.12
N ALA A 492 -16.69 1.61 -12.21
CA ALA A 492 -17.23 2.95 -12.01
C ALA A 492 -17.10 3.84 -13.25
N ALA A 493 -15.95 3.80 -13.94
CA ALA A 493 -15.71 4.49 -15.19
C ALA A 493 -16.66 4.03 -16.31
N ALA A 494 -16.87 2.72 -16.44
CA ALA A 494 -17.75 2.14 -17.45
C ALA A 494 -19.22 2.52 -17.23
N VAL A 495 -19.69 2.48 -15.97
CA VAL A 495 -21.05 2.86 -15.57
C VAL A 495 -21.27 4.36 -15.74
N TRP A 496 -20.35 5.19 -15.24
CA TRP A 496 -20.44 6.65 -15.36
C TRP A 496 -20.52 7.07 -16.83
N THR A 497 -19.55 6.65 -17.63
CA THR A 497 -19.45 7.06 -19.04
C THR A 497 -20.58 6.48 -19.90
N GLY A 498 -21.08 5.29 -19.57
CA GLY A 498 -22.17 4.62 -20.30
C GLY A 498 -23.59 5.02 -19.89
N LYS A 499 -23.77 5.74 -18.77
CA LYS A 499 -25.11 6.08 -18.23
C LYS A 499 -25.31 7.57 -17.96
N MET A 500 -24.29 8.29 -17.52
CA MET A 500 -24.40 9.70 -17.16
C MET A 500 -24.92 10.58 -18.32
N PRO A 501 -24.46 10.44 -19.58
CA PRO A 501 -25.04 11.20 -20.69
C PRO A 501 -26.54 10.90 -20.89
N GLY A 502 -26.95 9.64 -20.82
CA GLY A 502 -28.35 9.24 -20.94
C GLY A 502 -29.25 9.80 -19.84
N TYR A 503 -28.75 9.87 -18.60
CA TYR A 503 -29.46 10.55 -17.51
C TYR A 503 -29.49 12.08 -17.68
N LEU A 504 -28.44 12.70 -18.24
CA LEU A 504 -28.47 14.12 -18.60
C LEU A 504 -29.53 14.41 -19.68
N HIS A 505 -29.60 13.63 -20.76
CA HIS A 505 -30.67 13.80 -21.76
C HIS A 505 -32.09 13.61 -21.18
N LYS A 506 -32.26 12.68 -20.22
CA LYS A 506 -33.54 12.45 -19.52
C LYS A 506 -33.98 13.66 -18.69
N HIS A 507 -33.06 14.31 -17.97
CA HIS A 507 -33.37 15.42 -17.06
C HIS A 507 -33.21 16.82 -17.70
N LEU A 508 -32.51 16.93 -18.82
CA LEU A 508 -32.30 18.15 -19.61
C LEU A 508 -32.75 17.99 -21.09
N PRO A 509 -33.98 17.49 -21.37
CA PRO A 509 -34.42 17.16 -22.74
C PRO A 509 -34.54 18.38 -23.68
N TYR A 510 -34.40 19.60 -23.14
CA TYR A 510 -34.44 20.88 -23.85
C TYR A 510 -33.04 21.42 -24.20
N LYS A 511 -31.95 20.74 -23.81
CA LYS A 511 -30.58 21.13 -24.16
C LYS A 511 -30.07 20.35 -25.37
N ALA A 512 -29.28 21.02 -26.20
CA ALA A 512 -28.58 20.38 -27.31
C ALA A 512 -27.45 19.46 -26.81
N ASP A 513 -27.17 18.40 -27.55
CA ASP A 513 -26.15 17.39 -27.25
C ASP A 513 -24.77 17.98 -26.93
N ALA A 514 -24.41 19.09 -27.59
CA ALA A 514 -23.15 19.80 -27.35
C ALA A 514 -23.07 20.48 -25.96
N GLU A 515 -24.19 20.96 -25.41
CA GLU A 515 -24.23 21.45 -24.02
C GLU A 515 -24.16 20.28 -23.03
N ILE A 516 -24.85 19.18 -23.32
CA ILE A 516 -24.86 17.98 -22.48
C ILE A 516 -23.45 17.34 -22.42
N ALA A 517 -22.75 17.27 -23.56
CA ALA A 517 -21.36 16.84 -23.64
C ALA A 517 -20.44 17.75 -22.81
N LYS A 518 -20.63 19.08 -22.85
CA LYS A 518 -19.85 20.04 -22.06
C LYS A 518 -20.13 19.97 -20.55
N ILE A 519 -21.37 19.69 -20.16
CA ILE A 519 -21.76 19.44 -18.76
C ILE A 519 -21.14 18.13 -18.25
N PHE A 520 -21.18 17.07 -19.06
CA PHE A 520 -20.55 15.78 -18.75
C PHE A 520 -19.02 15.88 -18.69
N GLY A 521 -18.40 16.64 -19.60
CA GLY A 521 -16.97 16.80 -19.74
C GLY A 521 -16.29 17.65 -18.67
N SER A 522 -17.03 18.51 -17.94
CA SER A 522 -16.43 19.43 -16.97
C SER A 522 -17.32 19.70 -15.75
N ILE A 523 -16.83 19.34 -14.56
CA ILE A 523 -17.52 19.61 -13.27
C ILE A 523 -17.73 21.10 -12.99
N LYS A 524 -16.94 21.97 -13.66
CA LYS A 524 -17.10 23.43 -13.60
C LYS A 524 -18.34 23.86 -14.39
N SER A 525 -18.51 23.32 -15.61
CA SER A 525 -19.70 23.52 -16.43
C SER A 525 -20.96 22.93 -15.76
N ALA A 526 -20.85 21.79 -15.08
CA ALA A 526 -21.95 21.17 -14.36
C ALA A 526 -22.41 21.97 -13.11
N ARG A 527 -21.48 22.61 -12.38
CA ARG A 527 -21.79 23.40 -11.19
C ARG A 527 -22.32 24.81 -11.52
N ASN A 528 -21.76 25.46 -12.53
CA ASN A 528 -22.01 26.87 -12.84
C ASN A 528 -23.23 27.10 -13.76
N LEU A 529 -24.34 26.41 -13.48
CA LEU A 529 -25.59 26.49 -14.24
C LEU A 529 -26.64 27.35 -13.50
N GLY A 530 -27.66 27.81 -14.25
CA GLY A 530 -28.86 28.40 -13.66
C GLY A 530 -29.59 27.41 -12.76
N ALA A 531 -30.35 27.89 -11.77
CA ALA A 531 -30.89 27.06 -10.68
C ALA A 531 -31.65 25.81 -11.16
N THR A 532 -32.55 25.95 -12.15
CA THR A 532 -33.31 24.84 -12.72
C THR A 532 -32.42 23.80 -13.40
N ASP A 533 -31.50 24.25 -14.27
CA ASP A 533 -30.53 23.39 -14.95
C ASP A 533 -29.64 22.64 -13.95
N LYS A 534 -29.18 23.33 -12.90
CA LYS A 534 -28.36 22.75 -11.83
C LYS A 534 -29.11 21.65 -11.08
N THR A 535 -30.37 21.85 -10.71
CA THR A 535 -31.20 20.83 -10.05
C THR A 535 -31.41 19.61 -10.96
N ASN A 536 -31.67 19.82 -12.25
CA ASN A 536 -31.79 18.74 -13.23
C ASN A 536 -30.47 17.95 -13.42
N VAL A 537 -29.33 18.64 -13.42
CA VAL A 537 -27.99 18.00 -13.35
C VAL A 537 -27.84 17.19 -12.06
N ILE A 538 -28.21 17.73 -10.90
CA ILE A 538 -28.13 17.02 -9.61
C ILE A 538 -28.96 15.72 -9.63
N TYR A 539 -30.14 15.71 -10.25
CA TYR A 539 -30.90 14.46 -10.45
C TYR A 539 -30.18 13.46 -11.36
N ALA A 540 -29.58 13.88 -12.48
CA ALA A 540 -28.79 13.00 -13.34
C ALA A 540 -27.54 12.42 -12.64
N TYR A 541 -26.86 13.24 -11.82
CA TYR A 541 -25.76 12.84 -10.96
C TYR A 541 -26.24 11.78 -9.94
N ASN A 542 -27.39 12.00 -9.28
CA ASN A 542 -27.96 11.09 -8.28
C ASN A 542 -28.45 9.74 -8.86
N ASP A 543 -29.09 9.76 -10.03
CA ASP A 543 -29.48 8.56 -10.79
C ASP A 543 -28.24 7.73 -11.16
N THR A 544 -27.15 8.37 -11.59
CA THR A 544 -25.92 7.68 -11.99
C THR A 544 -25.20 7.04 -10.80
N VAL A 545 -25.02 7.75 -9.68
CA VAL A 545 -24.33 7.18 -8.51
C VAL A 545 -25.16 6.10 -7.78
N TYR A 546 -26.47 5.98 -8.04
CA TYR A 546 -27.26 4.82 -7.60
C TYR A 546 -26.61 3.51 -8.05
N LEU A 547 -26.22 3.46 -9.33
CA LEU A 547 -25.63 2.30 -9.98
C LEU A 547 -24.21 1.97 -9.48
N LEU A 548 -23.58 2.88 -8.74
CA LEU A 548 -22.28 2.69 -8.11
C LEU A 548 -22.43 2.27 -6.64
N TYR A 549 -23.22 3.01 -5.86
CA TYR A 549 -23.25 2.85 -4.41
C TYR A 549 -24.03 1.61 -3.96
N LEU A 550 -25.07 1.19 -4.70
CA LEU A 550 -25.80 -0.04 -4.35
C LEU A 550 -24.94 -1.31 -4.55
N PRO A 551 -24.26 -1.53 -5.68
CA PRO A 551 -23.30 -2.63 -5.81
C PRO A 551 -22.13 -2.52 -4.82
N ALA A 552 -21.62 -1.31 -4.53
CA ALA A 552 -20.54 -1.12 -3.56
C ALA A 552 -20.95 -1.56 -2.14
N LEU A 553 -22.18 -1.22 -1.73
CA LEU A 553 -22.77 -1.68 -0.47
C LEU A 553 -22.90 -3.21 -0.44
N ILE A 554 -23.48 -3.83 -1.48
CA ILE A 554 -23.66 -5.30 -1.54
C ILE A 554 -22.31 -6.03 -1.47
N LEU A 555 -21.31 -5.57 -2.23
CA LEU A 555 -19.95 -6.14 -2.21
C LEU A 555 -19.26 -5.96 -0.85
N SER A 556 -19.60 -4.94 -0.06
CA SER A 556 -19.00 -4.69 1.25
C SER A 556 -19.35 -5.73 2.32
N PHE A 557 -20.38 -6.56 2.11
CA PHE A 557 -20.70 -7.70 2.99
C PHE A 557 -19.78 -8.91 2.76
N LEU A 558 -19.27 -9.11 1.54
CA LEU A 558 -18.46 -10.30 1.20
C LEU A 558 -17.15 -10.42 2.01
N PRO A 559 -16.38 -9.34 2.29
CA PRO A 559 -15.25 -9.38 3.21
C PRO A 559 -15.55 -9.99 4.59
N LEU A 560 -16.74 -9.72 5.15
CA LEU A 560 -17.14 -10.21 6.47
C LEU A 560 -17.29 -11.74 6.48
N ILE A 561 -17.86 -12.30 5.41
CA ILE A 561 -17.98 -13.75 5.20
C ILE A 561 -16.59 -14.38 5.10
N VAL A 562 -15.68 -13.80 4.31
CA VAL A 562 -14.31 -14.33 4.13
C VAL A 562 -13.52 -14.28 5.45
N LEU A 563 -13.66 -13.21 6.23
CA LEU A 563 -12.99 -13.05 7.52
C LEU A 563 -13.35 -14.18 8.50
N ILE A 564 -14.59 -14.67 8.51
CA ILE A 564 -15.02 -15.80 9.37
C ILE A 564 -14.13 -17.02 9.12
N PHE A 565 -13.72 -17.28 7.87
CA PHE A 565 -12.87 -18.42 7.51
C PHE A 565 -11.37 -18.24 7.81
N MET A 566 -10.88 -17.03 8.11
CA MET A 566 -9.47 -16.80 8.50
C MET A 566 -9.18 -17.39 9.90
N ARG A 567 -7.95 -17.89 10.13
CA ARG A 567 -7.50 -18.24 11.50
C ARG A 567 -7.38 -16.96 12.34
N ASN A 568 -7.45 -17.07 13.66
CA ASN A 568 -7.13 -15.96 14.57
C ASN A 568 -5.77 -16.26 15.23
N PHE A 569 -4.74 -15.47 14.93
CA PHE A 569 -3.42 -15.63 15.56
C PHE A 569 -3.31 -14.75 16.82
N TYR A 570 -2.57 -15.24 17.81
CA TYR A 570 -2.13 -14.44 18.95
C TYR A 570 -0.87 -13.65 18.58
N LEU A 571 -0.84 -12.36 18.90
CA LEU A 571 0.24 -11.44 18.56
C LEU A 571 1.28 -11.39 19.68
N GLY A 572 2.09 -12.45 19.78
CA GLY A 572 3.22 -12.52 20.72
C GLY A 572 4.37 -11.57 20.38
N ASP A 573 5.41 -11.58 21.22
CA ASP A 573 6.66 -10.82 21.02
C ASP A 573 7.58 -11.43 19.93
N ASN A 574 7.18 -12.57 19.35
CA ASN A 574 7.75 -13.24 18.19
C ASN A 574 7.80 -12.35 16.92
N GLN A 575 8.64 -12.70 15.95
CA GLN A 575 8.67 -12.03 14.63
C GLN A 575 7.47 -12.36 13.73
N ASN A 576 6.89 -13.56 13.86
CA ASN A 576 5.69 -14.06 13.19
C ASN A 576 5.02 -15.16 14.03
N ALA A 577 3.86 -15.69 13.63
CA ALA A 577 3.13 -16.75 14.35
C ALA A 577 3.41 -18.18 13.83
N VAL A 578 4.48 -18.36 13.04
CA VAL A 578 4.88 -19.64 12.41
C VAL A 578 6.21 -20.16 12.98
N GLN A 579 7.07 -19.27 13.47
CA GLN A 579 8.40 -19.55 14.00
C GLN A 579 8.49 -19.03 15.44
N ASN A 580 8.94 -19.85 16.39
CA ASN A 580 9.06 -19.42 17.80
C ASN A 580 10.34 -18.58 18.06
N ILE A 581 10.58 -17.58 17.21
CA ILE A 581 11.79 -16.76 17.18
C ILE A 581 11.43 -15.33 17.60
N GLY A 582 12.12 -14.82 18.63
CA GLY A 582 11.95 -13.46 19.14
C GLY A 582 12.52 -12.40 18.20
N ILE A 583 12.47 -11.13 18.64
CA ILE A 583 13.15 -10.02 17.93
C ILE A 583 14.64 -10.37 17.79
N ASP A 584 15.24 -10.72 18.93
CA ASP A 584 16.64 -11.08 19.21
C ASP A 584 17.16 -12.32 18.49
N GLY A 585 16.38 -12.93 17.61
CA GLY A 585 16.78 -14.10 16.83
C GLY A 585 16.84 -15.42 17.60
N ARG A 586 16.85 -15.36 18.93
CA ARG A 586 16.80 -16.53 19.80
C ARG A 586 15.42 -17.17 19.75
N THR A 587 15.37 -18.48 19.92
CA THR A 587 14.13 -19.19 20.23
C THR A 587 13.59 -18.68 21.56
N LEU A 588 12.30 -18.31 21.60
CA LEU A 588 11.66 -17.89 22.84
C LEU A 588 11.32 -19.13 23.67
N ASP A 589 11.69 -19.09 24.95
CA ASP A 589 11.52 -20.24 25.85
C ASP A 589 10.03 -20.55 26.08
N ASN A 590 9.67 -21.83 26.10
CA ASN A 590 8.30 -22.27 25.76
C ASN A 590 7.24 -21.95 26.82
N ASN A 591 7.63 -21.65 28.07
CA ASN A 591 6.73 -21.65 29.22
C ASN A 591 5.46 -20.79 29.04
N GLN A 592 5.57 -19.57 28.48
CA GLN A 592 4.40 -18.70 28.27
C GLN A 592 3.43 -19.18 27.17
N ALA A 593 3.83 -20.13 26.32
CA ALA A 593 3.03 -20.66 25.23
C ALA A 593 2.35 -22.00 25.57
N ASP A 594 2.89 -22.76 26.52
CA ASP A 594 2.34 -24.04 26.97
C ASP A 594 1.48 -23.90 28.23
N GLU A 595 1.86 -23.07 29.22
CA GLU A 595 1.02 -22.73 30.40
C GLU A 595 -0.39 -22.26 29.99
N LYS A 596 -0.49 -21.49 28.89
CA LYS A 596 -1.76 -20.98 28.38
C LYS A 596 -2.58 -21.97 27.55
N LYS A 597 -1.99 -23.08 27.09
CA LYS A 597 -2.76 -24.19 26.50
C LYS A 597 -3.49 -24.97 27.59
N GLU A 598 -2.90 -25.08 28.77
CA GLU A 598 -3.54 -25.69 29.93
C GLU A 598 -4.67 -24.78 30.45
N GLU A 599 -4.45 -23.46 30.60
CA GLU A 599 -5.53 -22.51 30.94
C GLU A 599 -6.72 -22.53 29.96
N ASP A 600 -6.47 -22.55 28.64
CA ASP A 600 -7.55 -22.58 27.62
C ASP A 600 -8.21 -23.97 27.52
N ALA A 601 -7.55 -25.05 27.96
CA ALA A 601 -8.13 -26.40 28.05
C ALA A 601 -9.01 -26.58 29.30
N GLU A 602 -8.57 -26.05 30.45
CA GLU A 602 -9.31 -26.13 31.72
C GLU A 602 -10.61 -25.29 31.72
N LYS A 603 -10.68 -24.27 30.86
CA LYS A 603 -11.85 -23.39 30.70
C LYS A 603 -12.85 -23.85 29.64
N ALA A 604 -12.62 -25.00 29.01
CA ALA A 604 -13.61 -25.61 28.11
C ALA A 604 -14.74 -26.27 28.94
N PRO A 605 -16.02 -25.92 28.73
CA PRO A 605 -17.11 -26.61 29.42
C PRO A 605 -17.15 -28.08 28.99
N ALA A 606 -17.28 -28.98 29.96
CA ALA A 606 -17.59 -30.38 29.68
C ALA A 606 -18.93 -30.49 28.92
N LYS A 607 -18.99 -31.48 28.02
CA LYS A 607 -20.03 -31.66 26.98
C LYS A 607 -21.47 -31.68 27.50
#